data_AF-A0A3D0NVW6-F1
#
_entry.id   AF-A0A3D0NVW6-F1
#
_cell.length_a   1.000
_cell.length_b   1.000
_cell.length_c   1.000
_cell.angle_alpha   90.00
_cell.angle_beta   90.00
_cell.angle_gamma   90.00
#
_symmetry.space_group_name_H-M   'P 1'
#
loop_
_entity.id
_entity.type
_entity.pdbx_description
1 polymer ?
#
loop_
_entity_poly.entity_id
_entity_poly.type
_entity_poly.pdbx_seq_one_letter_code
_entity_poly.pdbx_strand_id
1 'polypeptide(L)'
;DDIALERQLISWAEKNGCSLSMLHAAKIISLSGTDMTTLHHEMAKLCAYANGQEITEDMIRLLIVKNTEVRIFDLSDQIMANNYQGAYKQLYNLFEQNEKPEIILSVLSSVFIDMYRAKVAAESGQSLATLANDLKYGRRSFLLKNASTRASRYSTETLRRMLQVILEADIKLKSKPSDKRILLETLLAKLLIETKEQR
;
A
#
# COMPACT_ATOMS: atom_id res chain seq x y z
N ASP A 1 -9.61 -8.09 8.60
CA ASP A 1 -9.80 -7.38 9.88
C ASP A 1 -8.44 -7.35 10.55
N ASP A 2 -7.90 -6.16 10.78
CA ASP A 2 -6.49 -5.97 11.16
C ASP A 2 -6.19 -6.64 12.51
N ILE A 3 -7.16 -6.60 13.42
CA ILE A 3 -7.12 -7.26 14.73
C ILE A 3 -6.96 -8.79 14.61
N ALA A 4 -7.55 -9.40 13.57
CA ALA A 4 -7.44 -10.85 13.37
C ALA A 4 -6.03 -11.25 12.90
N LEU A 5 -5.41 -10.43 12.05
CA LEU A 5 -4.02 -10.62 11.61
C LEU A 5 -3.03 -10.42 12.77
N GLU A 6 -3.23 -9.37 13.57
CA GLU A 6 -2.40 -9.10 14.75
C GLU A 6 -2.44 -10.27 15.75
N ARG A 7 -3.65 -10.78 16.06
CA ARG A 7 -3.80 -11.97 16.91
C ARG A 7 -3.14 -13.21 16.33
N GLN A 8 -3.15 -13.36 15.00
CA GLN A 8 -2.48 -14.47 14.34
C GLN A 8 -0.97 -14.40 14.48
N LEU A 9 -0.37 -13.21 14.34
CA LEU A 9 1.07 -13.00 14.55
C LEU A 9 1.47 -13.32 16.01
N ILE A 10 0.65 -12.88 16.97
CA ILE A 10 0.88 -13.18 18.40
C ILE A 10 0.87 -14.71 18.63
N SER A 11 -0.14 -15.41 18.10
CA SER A 11 -0.22 -16.87 18.20
C SER A 11 0.98 -17.58 17.55
N TRP A 12 1.52 -17.04 16.46
CA TRP A 12 2.74 -17.57 15.84
C TRP A 12 3.98 -17.33 16.70
N ALA A 13 4.12 -16.17 17.34
CA ALA A 13 5.22 -15.91 18.27
C ALA A 13 5.21 -16.92 19.41
N GLU A 14 4.06 -17.13 20.05
CA GLU A 14 3.88 -18.06 21.16
C GLU A 14 4.25 -19.50 20.78
N LYS A 15 3.82 -19.96 19.60
CA LYS A 15 4.18 -21.29 19.07
C LYS A 15 5.67 -21.47 18.82
N ASN A 16 6.40 -20.38 18.59
CA ASN A 16 7.85 -20.37 18.43
C ASN A 16 8.59 -19.99 19.71
N GLY A 17 7.90 -20.00 20.87
CA GLY A 17 8.50 -19.75 22.19
C GLY A 17 8.82 -18.30 22.48
N CYS A 18 8.35 -17.35 21.66
CA CYS A 18 8.58 -15.91 21.84
C CYS A 18 7.27 -15.21 22.24
N SER A 19 7.37 -13.99 22.76
CA SER A 19 6.20 -13.13 22.99
C SER A 19 6.18 -11.94 22.02
N LEU A 20 4.98 -11.46 21.71
CA LEU A 20 4.76 -10.32 20.81
C LEU A 20 3.60 -9.47 21.34
N SER A 21 3.84 -8.17 21.51
CA SER A 21 2.77 -7.23 21.87
C SER A 21 1.87 -6.92 20.67
N MET A 22 0.62 -6.52 20.94
CA MET A 22 -0.33 -6.09 19.89
C MET A 22 0.23 -4.91 19.08
N LEU A 23 0.91 -3.97 19.75
CA LEU A 23 1.55 -2.82 19.10
C LEU A 23 2.64 -3.27 18.11
N HIS A 24 3.48 -4.21 18.51
CA HIS A 24 4.55 -4.74 17.67
C HIS A 24 3.99 -5.59 16.52
N ALA A 25 2.91 -6.36 16.74
CA ALA A 25 2.22 -7.08 15.68
C ALA A 25 1.67 -6.13 14.60
N ALA A 26 1.00 -5.04 15.02
CA ALA A 26 0.52 -4.01 14.12
C ALA A 26 1.67 -3.37 13.31
N LYS A 27 2.81 -3.12 13.98
CA LYS A 27 4.00 -2.57 13.31
C LYS A 27 4.54 -3.51 12.25
N ILE A 28 4.65 -4.81 12.54
CA ILE A 28 5.11 -5.82 11.57
C ILE A 28 4.22 -5.83 10.34
N ILE A 29 2.90 -5.86 10.54
CA ILE A 29 1.92 -5.82 9.43
C ILE A 29 2.08 -4.54 8.61
N SER A 30 2.29 -3.39 9.27
CA SER A 30 2.49 -2.11 8.58
C SER A 30 3.76 -2.06 7.70
N LEU A 31 4.76 -2.90 7.98
CA LEU A 31 6.00 -2.99 7.22
C LEU A 31 5.92 -4.08 6.15
N SER A 32 5.34 -5.23 6.48
CA SER A 32 5.38 -6.44 5.67
C SER A 32 4.13 -6.65 4.80
N GLY A 33 3.10 -5.82 4.96
CA GLY A 33 1.81 -5.98 4.31
C GLY A 33 0.99 -7.12 4.91
N THR A 34 -0.01 -7.60 4.17
CA THR A 34 -0.96 -8.62 4.64
C THR A 34 -0.81 -9.98 3.97
N ASP A 35 0.28 -10.18 3.22
CA ASP A 35 0.57 -11.48 2.63
C ASP A 35 1.00 -12.48 3.72
N MET A 36 0.22 -13.56 3.85
CA MET A 36 0.40 -14.54 4.92
C MET A 36 1.74 -15.25 4.87
N THR A 37 2.25 -15.51 3.66
CA THR A 37 3.53 -16.17 3.45
C THR A 37 4.67 -15.25 3.90
N THR A 38 4.61 -13.97 3.50
CA THR A 38 5.56 -12.93 3.91
C THR A 38 5.57 -12.76 5.42
N LEU A 39 4.39 -12.58 6.04
CA LEU A 39 4.27 -12.44 7.49
C LEU A 39 4.81 -13.66 8.24
N HIS A 40 4.56 -14.87 7.73
CA HIS A 40 5.08 -16.09 8.34
C HIS A 40 6.62 -16.13 8.32
N HIS A 41 7.25 -15.76 7.20
CA HIS A 41 8.71 -15.70 7.10
C HIS A 41 9.31 -14.62 8.01
N GLU A 42 8.70 -13.43 8.06
CA GLU A 42 9.14 -12.35 8.94
C GLU A 42 9.02 -12.74 10.42
N MET A 43 7.93 -13.39 10.80
CA MET A 43 7.76 -13.90 12.17
C MET A 43 8.78 -14.98 12.52
N ALA A 44 9.07 -15.92 11.62
CA ALA A 44 10.08 -16.95 11.84
C ALA A 44 11.47 -16.33 12.08
N LYS A 45 11.84 -15.33 11.27
CA LYS A 45 13.11 -14.59 11.41
C LYS A 45 13.19 -13.82 12.73
N LEU A 46 12.13 -13.11 13.12
CA LEU A 46 12.07 -12.39 14.39
C LEU A 46 12.16 -13.33 15.60
N CYS A 47 11.42 -14.44 15.59
CA CYS A 47 11.45 -15.39 16.70
C CYS A 47 12.83 -16.04 16.83
N ALA A 48 13.45 -16.40 15.70
CA ALA A 48 14.80 -16.96 15.70
C ALA A 48 15.83 -15.97 16.29
N TYR A 49 15.69 -14.68 16.01
CA TYR A 49 16.56 -13.65 16.58
C TYR A 49 16.27 -13.36 18.05
N ALA A 50 15.00 -13.30 18.43
CA ALA A 50 14.58 -13.04 19.82
C ALA A 50 14.95 -14.20 20.76
N ASN A 51 15.12 -15.42 20.23
CA ASN A 51 15.61 -16.58 20.96
C ASN A 51 14.86 -16.83 22.29
N GLY A 52 13.53 -16.83 22.22
CA GLY A 52 12.65 -17.05 23.37
C GLY A 52 12.31 -15.80 24.19
N GLN A 53 12.84 -14.63 23.82
CA GLN A 53 12.49 -13.35 24.42
C GLN A 53 11.32 -12.66 23.71
N GLU A 54 10.88 -11.54 24.26
CA GLU A 54 9.91 -10.66 23.61
C GLU A 54 10.50 -10.04 22.35
N ILE A 55 9.73 -10.05 21.25
CA ILE A 55 10.07 -9.32 20.03
C ILE A 55 9.89 -7.83 20.31
N THR A 56 11.00 -7.09 20.32
CA THR A 56 11.04 -5.65 20.60
C THR A 56 10.96 -4.80 19.33
N GLU A 57 10.66 -3.51 19.50
CA GLU A 57 10.63 -2.55 18.39
C GLU A 57 12.00 -2.44 17.68
N ASP A 58 13.10 -2.55 18.42
CA ASP A 58 14.45 -2.46 17.86
C ASP A 58 14.79 -3.70 17.02
N MET A 59 14.35 -4.89 17.44
CA MET A 59 14.45 -6.10 16.62
C MET A 59 13.65 -5.96 15.32
N ILE A 60 12.44 -5.39 15.40
CA ILE A 60 11.60 -5.14 14.22
C ILE A 60 12.29 -4.17 13.27
N ARG A 61 12.82 -3.05 13.79
CA ARG A 61 13.57 -2.06 13.00
C ARG A 61 14.80 -2.66 12.33
N LEU A 62 15.51 -3.54 13.04
CA LEU A 62 16.74 -4.16 12.54
C LEU A 62 16.47 -5.19 11.44
N LEU A 63 15.40 -5.98 11.58
CA LEU A 63 15.21 -7.20 10.78
C LEU A 63 14.15 -7.06 9.68
N ILE A 64 13.16 -6.18 9.85
CA ILE A 64 12.05 -6.06 8.91
C ILE A 64 12.26 -4.85 8.02
N VAL A 65 12.40 -5.13 6.73
CA VAL A 65 12.40 -4.10 5.69
C VAL A 65 10.98 -3.97 5.16
N LYS A 66 10.51 -2.74 4.93
CA LYS A 66 9.23 -2.51 4.27
C LYS A 66 9.15 -3.29 2.97
N ASN A 67 8.09 -4.03 2.71
CA ASN A 67 7.94 -4.72 1.44
C ASN A 67 7.65 -3.73 0.28
N THR A 68 7.80 -4.20 -0.95
CA THR A 68 7.56 -3.42 -2.17
C THR A 68 6.17 -2.76 -2.19
N GLU A 69 5.14 -3.55 -1.88
CA GLU A 69 3.74 -3.12 -1.93
C GLU A 69 3.47 -1.96 -0.97
N VAL A 70 3.91 -2.07 0.28
CA VAL A 70 3.82 -1.01 1.31
C VAL A 70 4.56 0.24 0.88
N ARG A 71 5.75 0.11 0.28
CA ARG A 71 6.49 1.28 -0.23
C ARG A 71 5.74 1.99 -1.35
N ILE A 72 5.00 1.27 -2.19
CA ILE A 72 4.16 1.86 -3.24
C ILE A 72 2.87 2.45 -2.66
N PHE A 73 2.32 1.86 -1.59
CA PHE A 73 1.25 2.49 -0.81
C PHE A 73 1.70 3.81 -0.18
N ASP A 74 2.90 3.86 0.40
CA ASP A 74 3.49 5.11 0.90
C ASP A 74 3.62 6.15 -0.23
N LEU A 75 4.02 5.74 -1.45
CA LEU A 75 4.08 6.64 -2.61
C LEU A 75 2.69 7.23 -2.92
N SER A 76 1.65 6.39 -2.94
CA SER A 76 0.28 6.84 -3.14
C SER A 76 -0.17 7.83 -2.06
N ASP A 77 0.24 7.63 -0.80
CA ASP A 77 -0.05 8.56 0.30
C ASP A 77 0.62 9.92 0.08
N GLN A 78 1.88 9.93 -0.35
CA GLN A 78 2.57 11.20 -0.67
C GLN A 78 1.90 11.95 -1.81
N ILE A 79 1.44 11.24 -2.85
CA ILE A 79 0.69 11.85 -3.97
C ILE A 79 -0.60 12.48 -3.46
N MET A 80 -1.42 11.71 -2.72
CA MET A 80 -2.72 12.18 -2.25
C MET A 80 -2.61 13.27 -1.17
N ALA A 81 -1.48 13.37 -0.49
CA ALA A 81 -1.15 14.48 0.41
C ALA A 81 -0.61 15.73 -0.31
N ASN A 82 -0.46 15.67 -1.64
CA ASN A 82 0.20 16.69 -2.46
C ASN A 82 1.63 17.03 -1.97
N ASN A 83 2.33 16.02 -1.43
CA ASN A 83 3.71 16.16 -0.98
C ASN A 83 4.67 15.83 -2.14
N TYR A 84 4.91 16.83 -2.99
CA TYR A 84 5.80 16.71 -4.16
C TYR A 84 7.16 16.10 -3.81
N GLN A 85 7.84 16.66 -2.79
CA GLN A 85 9.17 16.22 -2.40
C GLN A 85 9.16 14.78 -1.86
N GLY A 86 8.18 14.45 -1.00
CA GLY A 86 8.01 13.11 -0.47
C GLY A 86 7.72 12.08 -1.57
N ALA A 87 6.87 12.43 -2.53
CA ALA A 87 6.46 11.54 -3.60
C ALA A 87 7.62 11.22 -4.55
N TYR A 88 8.37 12.24 -5.01
CA TYR A 88 9.54 12.00 -5.87
C TYR A 88 10.66 11.26 -5.13
N LYS A 89 10.90 11.58 -3.86
CA LYS A 89 11.86 10.83 -3.03
C LYS A 89 11.46 9.36 -2.91
N GLN A 90 10.19 9.07 -2.69
CA GLN A 90 9.72 7.70 -2.56
C GLN A 90 9.81 6.94 -3.89
N LEU A 91 9.46 7.57 -5.02
CA LEU A 91 9.64 6.98 -6.34
C LEU A 91 11.12 6.71 -6.65
N TYR A 92 12.02 7.65 -6.31
CA TYR A 92 13.47 7.47 -6.44
C TYR A 92 13.95 6.26 -5.62
N ASN A 93 13.53 6.14 -4.36
CA ASN A 93 13.91 5.01 -3.51
C ASN A 93 13.46 3.65 -4.08
N LEU A 94 12.29 3.58 -4.70
CA LEU A 94 11.82 2.37 -5.38
C LEU A 94 12.77 1.97 -6.52
N PHE A 95 13.25 2.93 -7.30
CA PHE A 95 14.23 2.66 -8.36
C PHE A 95 15.59 2.23 -7.82
N GLU A 96 16.10 2.87 -6.77
CA GLU A 96 17.37 2.46 -6.14
C GLU A 96 17.30 1.03 -5.58
N GLN A 97 16.12 0.58 -5.20
CA GLN A 97 15.85 -0.78 -4.75
C GLN A 97 15.61 -1.77 -5.90
N ASN A 98 15.84 -1.34 -7.15
CA ASN A 98 15.64 -2.12 -8.38
C ASN A 98 14.21 -2.63 -8.56
N GLU A 99 13.21 -1.89 -8.05
CA GLU A 99 11.82 -2.24 -8.27
C GLU A 99 11.43 -2.09 -9.73
N LYS A 100 10.73 -3.10 -10.24
CA LYS A 100 10.31 -3.10 -11.65
C LYS A 100 9.22 -2.05 -11.87
N PRO A 101 9.35 -1.17 -12.89
CA PRO A 101 8.34 -0.17 -13.20
C PRO A 101 6.92 -0.73 -13.37
N GLU A 102 6.80 -1.94 -13.90
CA GLU A 102 5.53 -2.67 -14.07
C GLU A 102 4.87 -2.97 -12.72
N ILE A 103 5.66 -3.36 -11.72
CA ILE A 103 5.14 -3.62 -10.37
C ILE A 103 4.71 -2.31 -9.74
N ILE A 104 5.55 -1.27 -9.79
CA ILE A 104 5.21 0.06 -9.27
C ILE A 104 3.89 0.54 -9.85
N LEU A 105 3.75 0.50 -11.19
CA LEU A 105 2.54 0.96 -11.85
C LEU A 105 1.32 0.10 -11.51
N SER A 106 1.46 -1.23 -11.46
CA SER A 106 0.35 -2.13 -11.17
C SER A 106 -0.24 -1.90 -9.76
N VAL A 107 0.62 -1.78 -8.75
CA VAL A 107 0.20 -1.55 -7.36
C VAL A 107 -0.30 -0.12 -7.18
N LEU A 108 0.34 0.86 -7.81
CA LEU A 108 -0.17 2.23 -7.79
C LEU A 108 -1.57 2.28 -8.40
N SER A 109 -1.78 1.65 -9.55
CA SER A 109 -3.08 1.58 -10.22
C SER A 109 -4.17 1.00 -9.34
N SER A 110 -3.89 -0.10 -8.61
CA SER A 110 -4.89 -0.71 -7.74
C SER A 110 -5.34 0.23 -6.63
N VAL A 111 -4.43 1.01 -6.04
CA VAL A 111 -4.78 2.01 -5.01
C VAL A 111 -5.76 3.05 -5.55
N PHE A 112 -5.51 3.61 -6.74
CA PHE A 112 -6.41 4.61 -7.35
C PHE A 112 -7.76 4.02 -7.77
N ILE A 113 -7.77 2.77 -8.25
CA ILE A 113 -9.00 2.05 -8.56
C ILE A 113 -9.84 1.84 -7.29
N ASP A 114 -9.20 1.44 -6.19
CA ASP A 114 -9.89 1.21 -4.91
C ASP A 114 -10.42 2.53 -4.33
N MET A 115 -9.70 3.64 -4.51
CA MET A 115 -10.17 4.98 -4.15
C MET A 115 -11.41 5.37 -4.96
N TYR A 116 -11.39 5.16 -6.28
CA TYR A 116 -12.55 5.44 -7.14
C TYR A 116 -13.76 4.59 -6.75
N ARG A 117 -13.57 3.28 -6.53
CA ARG A 117 -14.63 2.35 -6.10
C ARG A 117 -15.23 2.78 -4.76
N ALA A 118 -14.39 3.09 -3.78
CA ALA A 118 -14.83 3.52 -2.45
C ALA A 118 -15.61 4.85 -2.51
N LYS A 119 -15.17 5.80 -3.36
CA LYS A 119 -15.86 7.08 -3.56
C LYS A 119 -17.24 6.89 -4.18
N VAL A 120 -17.33 6.14 -5.28
CA VAL A 120 -18.59 5.90 -5.99
C VAL A 120 -19.58 5.13 -5.12
N ALA A 121 -19.12 4.15 -4.34
CA ALA A 121 -19.98 3.43 -3.39
C ALA A 121 -20.53 4.36 -2.30
N ALA A 122 -19.69 5.25 -1.76
CA ALA A 122 -20.15 6.22 -0.77
C ALA A 122 -21.19 7.19 -1.36
N GLU A 123 -20.97 7.68 -2.58
CA GLU A 123 -21.91 8.58 -3.29
C GLU A 123 -23.23 7.88 -3.66
N SER A 124 -23.24 6.56 -3.85
CA SER A 124 -24.46 5.77 -4.11
C SER A 124 -25.16 5.28 -2.84
N GLY A 125 -24.69 5.67 -1.66
CA GLY A 125 -25.25 5.26 -0.36
C GLY A 125 -24.91 3.82 0.03
N GLN A 126 -23.98 3.16 -0.68
CA GLN A 126 -23.53 1.82 -0.35
C GLN A 126 -22.44 1.84 0.73
N SER A 127 -22.50 0.87 1.64
CA SER A 127 -21.50 0.72 2.68
C SER A 127 -20.20 0.10 2.12
N LEU A 128 -19.05 0.39 2.75
CA LEU A 128 -17.79 -0.26 2.40
C LEU A 128 -17.83 -1.78 2.64
N ALA A 129 -18.64 -2.25 3.59
CA ALA A 129 -18.82 -3.69 3.83
C ALA A 129 -19.54 -4.36 2.66
N THR A 130 -20.59 -3.72 2.13
CA THR A 130 -21.30 -4.17 0.92
C THR A 130 -20.34 -4.22 -0.27
N LEU A 131 -19.62 -3.12 -0.52
CA LEU A 131 -18.63 -3.05 -1.60
C LEU A 131 -17.55 -4.14 -1.49
N ALA A 132 -17.04 -4.38 -0.28
CA ALA A 132 -16.02 -5.41 -0.02
C ALA A 132 -16.54 -6.82 -0.33
N ASN A 133 -17.81 -7.09 -0.03
CA ASN A 133 -18.46 -8.37 -0.33
C ASN A 133 -18.70 -8.53 -1.83
N ASP A 134 -19.29 -7.53 -2.48
CA ASP A 134 -19.66 -7.57 -3.91
C ASP A 134 -18.42 -7.76 -4.79
N LEU A 135 -17.33 -7.08 -4.46
CA LEU A 135 -16.06 -7.15 -5.17
C LEU A 135 -15.10 -8.22 -4.60
N LYS A 136 -15.56 -9.03 -3.65
CA LYS A 136 -14.82 -10.17 -3.07
C LYS A 136 -13.44 -9.83 -2.50
N TYR A 137 -13.31 -8.69 -1.81
CA TYR A 137 -12.06 -8.31 -1.15
C TYR A 137 -11.69 -9.27 -0.02
N GLY A 138 -12.68 -9.86 0.67
CA GLY A 138 -12.46 -10.78 1.77
C GLY A 138 -11.52 -10.19 2.83
N ARG A 139 -10.35 -10.82 3.03
CA ARG A 139 -9.34 -10.39 4.01
C ARG A 139 -8.69 -9.04 3.66
N ARG A 140 -8.81 -8.56 2.41
CA ARG A 140 -8.27 -7.29 1.92
C ARG A 140 -9.22 -6.11 2.08
N SER A 141 -10.31 -6.25 2.83
CA SER A 141 -11.29 -5.17 3.05
C SER A 141 -10.67 -3.91 3.68
N PHE A 142 -9.56 -4.02 4.40
CA PHE A 142 -8.81 -2.88 4.94
C PHE A 142 -8.30 -1.92 3.85
N LEU A 143 -7.98 -2.43 2.65
CA LEU A 143 -7.56 -1.60 1.51
C LEU A 143 -8.68 -0.62 1.13
N LEU A 144 -9.94 -1.06 1.14
CA LEU A 144 -11.09 -0.20 0.87
C LEU A 144 -11.31 0.84 1.96
N LYS A 145 -11.01 0.52 3.23
CA LYS A 145 -11.07 1.48 4.34
C LYS A 145 -10.04 2.61 4.17
N ASN A 146 -8.80 2.23 3.84
CA ASN A 146 -7.73 3.20 3.57
C ASN A 146 -8.06 4.04 2.32
N ALA A 147 -8.51 3.38 1.26
CA ALA A 147 -8.93 4.02 0.02
C ALA A 147 -10.08 5.01 0.25
N SER A 148 -11.11 4.64 1.02
CA SER A 148 -12.23 5.53 1.37
C SER A 148 -11.75 6.77 2.11
N THR A 149 -10.85 6.60 3.09
CA THR A 149 -10.28 7.71 3.86
C THR A 149 -9.53 8.68 2.93
N ARG A 150 -8.69 8.17 2.03
CA ARG A 150 -7.95 8.97 1.04
C ARG A 150 -8.89 9.66 0.05
N ALA A 151 -9.85 8.91 -0.49
CA ALA A 151 -10.79 9.37 -1.51
C ALA A 151 -11.80 10.41 -0.99
N SER A 152 -12.04 10.47 0.32
CA SER A 152 -13.00 11.42 0.93
C SER A 152 -12.74 12.88 0.55
N ARG A 153 -11.47 13.25 0.37
CA ARG A 153 -11.03 14.60 -0.01
C ARG A 153 -11.13 14.89 -1.50
N TYR A 154 -11.41 13.88 -2.31
CA TYR A 154 -11.37 13.96 -3.76
C TYR A 154 -12.77 13.81 -4.37
N SER A 155 -13.04 14.52 -5.45
CA SER A 155 -14.27 14.30 -6.23
C SER A 155 -14.13 13.06 -7.12
N THR A 156 -15.24 12.40 -7.43
CA THR A 156 -15.26 11.26 -8.37
C THR A 156 -14.66 11.63 -9.72
N GLU A 157 -14.89 12.87 -10.19
CA GLU A 157 -14.31 13.36 -11.44
C GLU A 157 -12.79 13.47 -11.39
N THR A 158 -12.23 13.96 -10.27
CA THR A 158 -10.78 14.07 -10.09
C THR A 158 -10.14 12.68 -10.06
N LEU A 159 -10.73 11.74 -9.32
CA LEU A 159 -10.27 10.34 -9.31
C LEU A 159 -10.35 9.70 -10.71
N ARG A 160 -11.36 10.04 -11.51
CA ARG A 160 -11.49 9.57 -12.90
C ARG A 160 -10.36 10.11 -13.77
N ARG A 161 -10.02 11.39 -13.69
CA ARG A 161 -8.89 11.97 -14.43
C ARG A 161 -7.56 11.35 -14.03
N MET A 162 -7.34 11.12 -12.73
CA MET A 162 -6.16 10.39 -12.24
C MET A 162 -6.06 8.98 -12.83
N LEU A 163 -7.17 8.23 -12.88
CA LEU A 163 -7.21 6.92 -13.52
C LEU A 163 -6.91 6.99 -15.02
N GLN A 164 -7.36 8.04 -15.72
CA GLN A 164 -7.03 8.25 -17.13
C GLN A 164 -5.53 8.49 -17.34
N VAL A 165 -4.90 9.30 -16.48
CA VAL A 165 -3.44 9.52 -16.49
C VAL A 165 -2.68 8.21 -16.26
N ILE A 166 -3.14 7.38 -15.31
CA ILE A 166 -2.56 6.06 -15.03
C ILE A 166 -2.71 5.12 -16.24
N LEU A 167 -3.89 5.09 -16.87
CA LEU A 167 -4.15 4.28 -18.05
C LEU A 167 -3.23 4.67 -19.22
N GLU A 168 -3.02 5.95 -19.47
CA GLU A 168 -2.07 6.42 -20.49
C GLU A 168 -0.65 5.92 -20.21
N ALA A 169 -0.22 5.93 -18.95
CA ALA A 169 1.09 5.43 -18.55
C ALA A 169 1.20 3.91 -18.75
N ASP A 170 0.17 3.14 -18.40
CA ASP A 170 0.15 1.68 -18.57
C ASP A 170 0.23 1.27 -20.05
N ILE A 171 -0.53 1.95 -20.92
CA ILE A 171 -0.46 1.73 -22.37
C ILE A 171 0.96 2.02 -22.89
N LYS A 172 1.57 3.14 -22.47
CA LYS A 172 2.93 3.51 -22.90
C LYS A 172 3.98 2.52 -22.40
N LEU A 173 3.85 2.05 -21.16
CA LEU A 173 4.75 1.08 -20.55
C LEU A 173 4.77 -0.24 -21.32
N LYS A 174 3.62 -0.65 -21.86
CA LYS A 174 3.44 -1.91 -22.60
C LYS A 174 3.75 -1.82 -24.10
N SER A 175 3.72 -0.62 -24.69
CA SER A 175 3.74 -0.45 -26.16
C SER A 175 5.05 0.04 -26.75
N LYS A 176 5.95 0.65 -25.97
CA LYS A 176 7.18 1.26 -26.51
C LYS A 176 8.44 0.88 -25.73
N PRO A 177 9.58 0.62 -26.41
CA PRO A 177 10.88 0.76 -25.78
C PRO A 177 11.06 2.24 -25.45
N SER A 178 10.74 2.59 -24.22
CA SER A 178 10.85 3.94 -23.67
C SER A 178 11.57 3.83 -22.35
N ASP A 179 12.19 4.94 -21.92
CA ASP A 179 12.73 5.02 -20.59
C ASP A 179 11.57 4.93 -19.58
N LYS A 180 11.41 3.75 -18.99
CA LYS A 180 10.33 3.42 -18.05
C LYS A 180 10.40 4.28 -16.79
N ARG A 181 11.60 4.75 -16.42
CA ARG A 181 11.78 5.65 -15.29
C ARG A 181 11.20 7.02 -15.61
N ILE A 182 11.57 7.61 -16.74
CA ILE A 182 11.00 8.89 -17.20
C ILE A 182 9.47 8.79 -17.33
N LEU A 183 8.96 7.66 -17.81
CA LEU A 183 7.52 7.43 -17.92
C LEU A 183 6.82 7.52 -16.55
N LEU A 184 7.35 6.86 -15.51
CA LEU A 184 6.77 6.91 -14.17
C LEU A 184 6.98 8.25 -13.47
N GLU A 185 8.11 8.93 -13.69
CA GLU A 185 8.33 10.29 -13.20
C GLU A 185 7.34 11.29 -13.84
N THR A 186 7.02 11.09 -15.12
CA THR A 186 6.00 11.88 -15.84
C THR A 186 4.59 11.58 -15.33
N LEU A 187 4.27 10.30 -15.12
CA LEU A 187 3.01 9.89 -14.47
C LEU A 187 2.85 10.58 -13.12
N LEU A 188 3.90 10.55 -12.29
CA LEU A 188 3.89 11.16 -10.96
C LEU A 188 3.61 12.67 -11.03
N ALA A 189 4.29 13.39 -11.93
CA ALA A 189 4.06 14.82 -12.15
C ALA A 189 2.60 15.10 -12.52
N LYS A 190 2.05 14.35 -13.49
CA LYS A 190 0.66 14.51 -13.93
C LYS A 190 -0.34 14.27 -12.79
N LEU A 191 -0.14 13.21 -11.99
CA LEU A 191 -1.00 12.93 -10.84
C LEU A 191 -0.98 14.06 -9.80
N LEU A 192 0.20 14.61 -9.51
CA LEU A 192 0.35 15.73 -8.58
C LEU A 192 -0.33 17.01 -9.09
N ILE A 193 -0.40 17.22 -10.41
CA ILE A 193 -1.17 18.33 -11.00
C ILE A 193 -2.68 18.13 -10.75
N GLU A 194 -3.21 16.94 -11.01
CA GLU A 194 -4.62 16.62 -10.76
C GLU A 194 -5.03 16.84 -9.29
N THR A 195 -4.12 16.59 -8.34
CA THR A 195 -4.40 16.86 -6.91
C THR A 195 -4.49 18.35 -6.57
N LYS A 196 -3.84 19.23 -7.35
CA LYS A 196 -3.79 20.67 -7.10
C LYS A 196 -5.04 21.39 -7.61
N GLU A 197 -5.60 20.94 -8.74
CA GLU A 197 -6.76 21.56 -9.40
C GLU A 197 -8.07 21.42 -8.61
N GLN A 198 -8.08 20.66 -7.51
CA GLN A 198 -9.25 20.45 -6.67
C GLN A 198 -9.35 21.41 -5.47
N ARG A 199 -8.42 22.34 -5.31
CA ARG A 199 -8.48 23.45 -4.34
C ARG A 199 -9.06 24.69 -5.00
#